data_AF-A0A1X6NMD3-F1
#
_entry.id   AF-A0A1X6NMD3-F1
#
_cell.length_a   1.000
_cell.length_b   1.000
_cell.length_c   1.000
_cell.angle_alpha   90.00
_cell.angle_beta   90.00
_cell.angle_gamma   90.00
#
_symmetry.space_group_name_H-M   'P 1'
#
loop_
_entity.id
_entity.type
_entity.pdbx_description
1 polymer ?
#
loop_
_entity_poly.entity_id
_entity_poly.type
_entity_poly.pdbx_seq_one_letter_code
_entity_poly.pdbx_strand_id
1 'polypeptide(L)'
;MDRPRDVPVPCDAQVVESAIRGTVFGTLWSVVDCLHTASWERAGRTSRGTSGFRQCARLAPTRVLHVAAFFSIYNGIQCVALRASVQPVGAAWAGGGAAGLATTVSTKNVPVVLFTSLTCATAAAGVAAITGRRK
;
A
#
# COMPACT_ATOMS: atom_id res chain seq x y z
N MET A 1 -14.37 -38.59 8.12
CA MET A 1 -14.54 -37.42 7.24
C MET A 1 -13.37 -36.49 7.50
N ASP A 2 -12.30 -36.68 6.74
CA ASP A 2 -11.10 -35.83 6.81
C ASP A 2 -11.45 -34.41 6.36
N ARG A 3 -11.17 -33.41 7.21
CA ARG A 3 -11.18 -32.01 6.78
C ARG A 3 -10.19 -31.87 5.62
N PRO A 4 -10.55 -31.20 4.51
CA PRO A 4 -9.58 -30.89 3.47
C PRO A 4 -8.44 -30.12 4.13
N ARG A 5 -7.24 -30.71 4.08
CA ARG A 5 -6.00 -30.11 4.59
C ARG A 5 -5.89 -28.68 4.04
N ASP A 6 -5.60 -27.73 4.91
CA ASP A 6 -5.30 -26.33 4.58
C ASP A 6 -4.22 -26.28 3.48
N VAL A 7 -4.65 -26.22 2.22
CA VAL A 7 -3.74 -25.98 1.10
C VAL A 7 -3.24 -24.54 1.29
N PRO A 8 -1.94 -24.33 1.53
CA PRO A 8 -1.42 -22.99 1.74
C PRO A 8 -1.76 -22.14 0.52
N VAL A 9 -2.52 -21.06 0.73
CA VAL A 9 -2.97 -20.16 -0.34
C VAL A 9 -1.77 -19.81 -1.24
N PRO A 10 -1.84 -20.01 -2.56
CA PRO A 10 -0.73 -19.68 -3.45
C PRO A 10 -0.43 -18.17 -3.37
N CYS A 11 0.85 -17.79 -3.53
CA CYS A 11 1.21 -16.37 -3.41
C CYS A 11 0.46 -15.53 -4.45
N ASP A 12 0.19 -16.09 -5.62
CA ASP A 12 -0.55 -15.40 -6.68
C ASP A 12 -1.96 -15.01 -6.25
N ALA A 13 -2.67 -15.91 -5.55
CA ALA A 13 -4.00 -15.61 -5.01
C ALA A 13 -3.94 -14.53 -3.92
N GLN A 14 -2.92 -14.55 -3.05
CA GLN A 14 -2.72 -13.51 -2.04
C GLN A 14 -2.41 -12.16 -2.68
N VAL A 15 -1.61 -12.14 -3.74
CA VAL A 15 -1.30 -10.91 -4.50
C VAL A 15 -2.59 -10.35 -5.10
N VAL A 16 -3.40 -11.16 -5.77
CA VAL A 16 -4.67 -10.69 -6.37
C VAL A 16 -5.64 -10.17 -5.30
N GLU A 17 -5.82 -10.91 -4.20
CA GLU A 17 -6.69 -10.48 -3.10
C GLU A 17 -6.20 -9.14 -2.52
N SER A 18 -4.89 -9.00 -2.33
CA SER A 18 -4.30 -7.76 -1.82
C SER A 18 -4.40 -6.60 -2.81
N ALA A 19 -4.33 -6.86 -4.12
CA ALA A 19 -4.53 -5.85 -5.16
C ALA A 19 -5.97 -5.31 -5.11
N ILE A 20 -6.95 -6.19 -4.95
CA ILE A 20 -8.38 -5.81 -4.83
C ILE A 20 -8.58 -4.97 -3.57
N ARG A 21 -8.04 -5.40 -2.42
CA ARG A 21 -8.09 -4.62 -1.17
C ARG A 21 -7.44 -3.24 -1.34
N GLY A 22 -6.24 -3.19 -1.93
CA GLY A 22 -5.53 -1.94 -2.20
C GLY A 22 -6.31 -1.02 -3.14
N THR A 23 -7.04 -1.58 -4.11
CA THR A 23 -7.94 -0.82 -5.00
C THR A 23 -9.06 -0.18 -4.20
N VAL A 24 -9.76 -0.95 -3.36
CA VAL A 24 -10.85 -0.43 -2.52
C VAL A 24 -10.36 0.68 -1.57
N PHE A 25 -9.23 0.45 -0.88
CA PHE A 25 -8.62 1.46 -0.02
C PHE A 25 -8.19 2.71 -0.80
N GLY A 26 -7.57 2.53 -1.96
CA GLY A 26 -7.14 3.62 -2.83
C GLY A 26 -8.31 4.45 -3.34
N THR A 27 -9.44 3.82 -3.68
CA THR A 27 -10.65 4.52 -4.10
C THR A 27 -11.23 5.33 -2.95
N LEU A 28 -11.39 4.74 -1.77
CA LEU A 28 -11.90 5.45 -0.58
C LEU A 28 -11.01 6.65 -0.23
N TRP A 29 -9.70 6.46 -0.21
CA TRP A 29 -8.74 7.52 0.03
C TRP A 29 -8.85 8.66 -0.99
N SER A 30 -8.96 8.32 -2.28
CA SER A 30 -9.10 9.31 -3.35
C SER A 30 -10.42 10.10 -3.24
N VAL A 31 -11.52 9.45 -2.87
CA VAL A 31 -12.80 10.13 -2.62
C VAL A 31 -12.68 11.11 -1.46
N VAL A 32 -12.09 10.68 -0.33
CA VAL A 32 -11.88 11.54 0.83
C VAL A 32 -11.00 12.74 0.46
N ASP A 33 -9.89 12.52 -0.25
CA ASP A 33 -8.98 13.60 -0.64
C ASP A 33 -9.62 14.61 -1.61
N CYS A 34 -10.41 14.13 -2.56
CA CYS A 34 -11.12 15.01 -3.47
C CYS A 34 -12.24 15.80 -2.77
N LEU A 35 -13.02 15.16 -1.89
CA LEU A 35 -14.03 15.86 -1.08
C LEU A 35 -13.39 16.92 -0.17
N HIS A 36 -12.25 16.57 0.45
CA HIS A 36 -11.48 17.49 1.26
C HIS A 36 -11.03 18.69 0.41
N THR A 37 -10.42 18.46 -0.74
CA THR A 37 -10.01 19.53 -1.68
C THR A 37 -11.19 20.46 -2.05
N ALA A 38 -12.35 19.88 -2.38
CA ALA A 38 -13.55 20.67 -2.67
C ALA A 38 -14.04 21.50 -1.46
N SER A 39 -13.90 20.97 -0.24
CA SER A 39 -14.27 21.70 0.97
C SER A 39 -13.37 22.92 1.21
N TRP A 40 -12.06 22.81 0.96
CA TRP A 40 -11.12 23.94 1.08
C TRP A 40 -11.35 25.02 0.02
N GLU A 41 -11.72 24.61 -1.20
CA GLU A 41 -12.11 25.53 -2.26
C GLU A 41 -13.38 26.30 -1.91
N ARG A 42 -14.41 25.62 -1.37
CA ARG A 42 -15.65 26.27 -0.92
C ARG A 42 -15.42 27.20 0.28
N ALA A 43 -14.50 26.85 1.17
CA ALA A 43 -14.15 27.69 2.32
C ALA A 43 -13.31 28.94 1.93
N GLY A 44 -13.02 29.15 0.64
CA GLY A 44 -12.23 30.29 0.16
C GLY A 44 -10.75 30.25 0.58
N ARG A 45 -10.29 29.13 1.16
CA ARG A 45 -8.91 28.97 1.65
C ARG A 45 -7.92 28.61 0.56
N THR A 46 -8.41 28.27 -0.64
CA THR A 46 -7.58 28.01 -1.83
C THR A 46 -8.18 28.76 -3.03
N SER A 47 -7.38 29.59 -3.70
CA SER A 47 -7.84 30.49 -4.79
C SER A 47 -8.15 29.80 -6.12
N ARG A 48 -8.08 28.47 -6.20
CA ARG A 48 -8.10 27.73 -7.48
C ARG A 48 -9.49 27.53 -8.09
N GLY A 49 -10.60 27.89 -7.42
CA GLY A 49 -11.95 27.56 -7.90
C GLY A 49 -12.14 26.06 -8.12
N THR A 50 -13.20 25.60 -8.80
CA THR A 50 -13.52 24.17 -9.03
C THR A 50 -12.47 23.36 -9.83
N SER A 51 -11.30 23.94 -10.11
CA SER A 51 -10.23 23.31 -10.88
C SER A 51 -9.47 22.24 -10.08
N GLY A 52 -9.31 22.38 -8.76
CA GLY A 52 -8.59 21.42 -7.93
C GLY A 52 -9.39 20.14 -7.71
N PHE A 53 -10.71 20.21 -7.51
CA PHE A 53 -11.55 19.00 -7.50
C PHE A 53 -11.48 18.22 -8.82
N ARG A 54 -11.58 18.92 -9.97
CA ARG A 54 -11.50 18.29 -11.29
C ARG A 54 -10.12 17.67 -11.54
N GLN A 55 -9.05 18.32 -11.09
CA GLN A 55 -7.69 17.77 -11.17
C GLN A 55 -7.50 16.56 -10.23
N CYS A 56 -8.06 16.60 -9.03
CA CYS A 56 -8.06 15.46 -8.10
C CYS A 56 -8.77 14.25 -8.71
N ALA A 57 -9.97 14.43 -9.28
CA ALA A 57 -10.71 13.37 -9.94
C ALA A 57 -9.94 12.74 -11.12
N ARG A 58 -9.16 13.54 -11.87
CA ARG A 58 -8.28 13.03 -12.94
C ARG A 58 -7.10 12.21 -12.42
N LEU A 59 -6.58 12.54 -11.24
CA LEU A 59 -5.44 11.85 -10.61
C LEU A 59 -5.86 10.70 -9.68
N ALA A 60 -7.15 10.58 -9.36
CA ALA A 60 -7.68 9.48 -8.57
C ALA A 60 -7.28 8.09 -9.10
N PRO A 61 -7.46 7.74 -10.39
CA PRO A 61 -7.14 6.41 -10.88
C PRO A 61 -5.66 6.05 -10.76
N THR A 62 -4.74 7.00 -10.99
CA THR A 62 -3.30 6.76 -10.81
C THR A 62 -2.94 6.52 -9.35
N ARG A 63 -3.59 7.22 -8.41
CA ARG A 63 -3.41 6.98 -6.98
C ARG A 63 -3.94 5.63 -6.55
N VAL A 64 -5.13 5.24 -7.03
CA VAL A 64 -5.69 3.89 -6.77
C VAL A 64 -4.73 2.82 -7.25
N LEU A 65 -4.17 2.97 -8.46
CA LEU A 65 -3.19 2.03 -9.00
C LEU A 65 -1.92 1.95 -8.15
N HIS A 66 -1.42 3.08 -7.63
CA HIS A 66 -0.26 3.09 -6.73
C HIS A 66 -0.53 2.33 -5.43
N VAL A 67 -1.70 2.54 -4.82
CA VAL A 67 -2.08 1.84 -3.58
C VAL A 67 -2.27 0.34 -3.84
N ALA A 68 -2.93 -0.03 -4.94
CA ALA A 68 -3.07 -1.42 -5.34
C ALA A 68 -1.70 -2.09 -5.55
N ALA A 69 -0.79 -1.44 -6.29
CA ALA A 69 0.56 -1.93 -6.51
C ALA A 69 1.35 -2.09 -5.21
N PHE A 70 1.23 -1.13 -4.28
CA PHE A 70 1.87 -1.22 -2.96
C PHE A 70 1.44 -2.49 -2.21
N PHE A 71 0.13 -2.75 -2.13
CA PHE A 71 -0.41 -3.92 -1.43
C PHE A 71 -0.01 -5.24 -2.08
N SER A 72 -0.03 -5.28 -3.42
CA SER A 72 0.40 -6.45 -4.21
C SER A 72 1.86 -6.80 -3.96
N ILE A 73 2.74 -5.81 -4.03
CA ILE A 73 4.19 -6.00 -3.85
C ILE A 73 4.50 -6.41 -2.41
N TYR A 74 3.87 -5.73 -1.44
CA TYR A 74 4.03 -6.03 -0.03
C TYR A 74 3.68 -7.49 0.29
N ASN A 75 2.47 -7.94 -0.06
CA ASN A 75 2.01 -9.29 0.26
C ASN A 75 2.72 -10.35 -0.59
N GLY A 76 3.02 -10.06 -1.86
CA GLY A 76 3.76 -10.97 -2.72
C GLY A 76 5.15 -11.29 -2.16
N ILE A 77 5.91 -10.26 -1.78
CA ILE A 77 7.26 -10.43 -1.23
C ILE A 77 7.21 -11.06 0.16
N GLN A 78 6.25 -10.65 1.01
CA GLN A 78 6.08 -11.27 2.31
C GLN A 78 5.75 -12.77 2.19
N CYS A 79 4.87 -13.15 1.26
CA CYS A 79 4.53 -14.55 1.01
C CYS A 79 5.73 -15.37 0.54
N VAL A 80 6.51 -14.85 -0.42
CA VAL A 80 7.73 -15.52 -0.91
C VAL A 80 8.78 -15.64 0.20
N ALA A 81 9.00 -14.58 0.98
CA ALA A 81 9.96 -14.57 2.07
C ALA A 81 9.59 -15.58 3.17
N LEU A 82 8.30 -15.68 3.53
CA LEU A 82 7.83 -16.69 4.49
C LEU A 82 8.03 -18.11 3.96
N ARG A 83 7.80 -18.36 2.67
CA ARG A 83 8.11 -19.65 2.04
C ARG A 83 9.61 -19.97 2.02
N ALA A 84 10.46 -18.95 1.98
CA ALA A 84 11.90 -19.07 2.14
C ALA A 84 12.35 -19.18 3.63
N SER A 85 11.43 -19.41 4.56
CA SER A 85 11.70 -19.53 6.01
C SER A 85 12.29 -18.29 6.66
N VAL A 86 12.07 -17.11 6.08
CA VAL A 86 12.41 -15.83 6.72
C VAL A 86 11.46 -15.57 7.89
N GLN A 87 11.99 -15.08 9.01
CA GLN A 87 11.17 -14.73 10.18
C GLN A 87 10.05 -13.74 9.81
N PRO A 88 8.86 -13.80 10.43
CA PRO A 88 7.72 -12.96 10.06
C PRO A 88 8.00 -11.46 10.04
N VAL A 89 8.80 -10.97 11.00
CA VAL A 89 9.24 -9.57 11.07
C VAL A 89 10.15 -9.24 9.89
N GLY A 90 11.09 -10.12 9.54
CA GLY A 90 11.98 -9.94 8.39
C GLY A 90 11.24 -9.99 7.06
N ALA A 91 10.27 -10.88 6.91
CA ALA A 91 9.40 -10.97 5.73
C ALA A 91 8.54 -9.70 5.57
N ALA A 92 7.97 -9.19 6.66
CA ALA A 92 7.23 -7.93 6.66
C ALA A 92 8.13 -6.72 6.33
N TRP A 93 9.35 -6.69 6.88
CA TRP A 93 10.33 -5.64 6.59
C TRP A 93 10.70 -5.61 5.10
N ALA A 94 11.03 -6.78 4.53
CA ALA A 94 11.36 -6.91 3.11
C ALA A 94 10.21 -6.50 2.20
N GLY A 95 8.99 -6.95 2.50
CA GLY A 95 7.79 -6.55 1.76
C GLY A 95 7.53 -5.05 1.83
N GLY A 96 7.65 -4.44 3.02
CA GLY A 96 7.46 -3.01 3.22
C GLY A 96 8.49 -2.17 2.46
N GLY A 97 9.77 -2.56 2.53
CA GLY A 97 10.86 -1.88 1.84
C GLY A 97 10.70 -1.91 0.32
N ALA A 98 10.39 -3.08 -0.23
CA ALA A 98 10.21 -3.23 -1.66
C ALA A 98 8.97 -2.51 -2.21
N ALA A 99 7.85 -2.52 -1.45
CA ALA A 99 6.66 -1.77 -1.82
C ALA A 99 6.91 -0.24 -1.80
N GLY A 100 7.64 0.27 -0.80
CA GLY A 100 8.05 1.67 -0.73
C GLY A 100 8.99 2.07 -1.87
N LEU A 101 9.94 1.20 -2.24
CA LEU A 101 10.83 1.40 -3.37
C LEU A 101 10.05 1.49 -4.69
N ALA A 102 9.17 0.52 -4.96
CA ALA A 102 8.42 0.43 -6.20
C ALA A 102 7.48 1.61 -6.42
N THR A 103 6.90 2.16 -5.35
CA THR A 103 5.98 3.30 -5.43
C THR A 103 6.68 4.66 -5.55
N THR A 104 7.98 4.74 -5.26
CA THR A 104 8.73 6.00 -5.31
C THR A 104 9.81 6.05 -6.39
N VAL A 105 10.09 4.94 -7.07
CA VAL A 105 11.12 4.86 -8.13
C VAL A 105 10.94 5.92 -9.23
N SER A 106 9.70 6.29 -9.54
CA SER A 106 9.39 7.30 -10.56
C SER A 106 9.81 8.72 -10.18
N THR A 107 10.12 9.00 -8.91
CA THR A 107 10.49 10.35 -8.44
C THR A 107 11.91 10.76 -8.86
N LYS A 108 12.75 9.80 -9.28
CA LYS A 108 14.18 10.00 -9.59
C LYS A 108 14.98 10.68 -8.46
N ASN A 109 14.42 10.76 -7.25
CA ASN A 109 15.03 11.40 -6.10
C ASN A 109 15.47 10.32 -5.11
N VAL A 110 16.74 9.93 -5.21
CA VAL A 110 17.32 8.83 -4.44
C VAL A 110 17.09 8.98 -2.92
N PRO A 111 17.31 10.15 -2.30
CA PRO A 111 16.93 10.38 -0.91
C PRO A 111 15.48 10.03 -0.60
N VAL A 112 14.52 10.53 -1.38
CA VAL A 112 13.08 10.29 -1.15
C VAL A 112 12.76 8.80 -1.26
N VAL A 113 13.35 8.12 -2.24
CA VAL A 113 13.19 6.68 -2.45
C VAL A 113 13.71 5.87 -1.25
N LEU A 114 14.92 6.20 -0.76
CA LEU A 114 15.53 5.53 0.39
C LEU A 114 14.74 5.80 1.69
N PHE A 115 14.36 7.05 1.94
CA PHE A 115 13.57 7.40 3.12
C PHE A 115 12.21 6.71 3.11
N THR A 116 11.52 6.70 1.96
CA THR A 116 10.19 6.08 1.87
C THR A 116 10.27 4.57 2.04
N SER A 117 11.21 3.91 1.35
CA SER A 117 11.42 2.47 1.50
C SER A 117 11.78 2.08 2.94
N LEU A 118 12.71 2.79 3.58
CA LEU A 118 13.09 2.53 4.98
C LEU A 118 11.92 2.75 5.94
N THR A 119 11.13 3.81 5.73
CA THR A 119 9.94 4.10 6.55
C THR A 119 8.89 3.00 6.40
N CYS A 120 8.61 2.54 5.18
CA CYS A 120 7.67 1.45 4.96
C CYS A 120 8.17 0.12 5.55
N ALA A 121 9.47 -0.18 5.42
CA ALA A 121 10.08 -1.39 5.96
C ALA A 121 9.99 -1.42 7.50
N THR A 122 10.35 -0.32 8.16
CA THR A 122 10.31 -0.20 9.62
C THR A 122 8.89 -0.21 10.16
N ALA A 123 7.95 0.50 9.52
CA ALA A 123 6.54 0.49 9.90
C ALA A 123 5.96 -0.93 9.80
N ALA A 124 6.22 -1.64 8.69
CA ALA A 124 5.76 -3.01 8.51
C ALA A 124 6.34 -3.99 9.54
N ALA A 125 7.64 -3.87 9.82
CA ALA A 125 8.29 -4.66 10.87
C ALA A 125 7.71 -4.37 12.25
N GLY A 126 7.44 -3.10 12.56
CA GLY A 126 6.80 -2.69 13.81
C GLY A 126 5.41 -3.29 13.97
N VAL A 127 4.57 -3.22 12.93
CA VAL A 127 3.24 -3.84 12.93
C VAL A 127 3.35 -5.36 13.11
N ALA A 128 4.28 -6.02 12.41
CA ALA A 128 4.51 -7.45 12.55
C ALA A 128 4.98 -7.84 13.95
N ALA A 129 5.85 -7.04 14.58
CA ALA A 129 6.31 -7.26 15.94
C ALA A 129 5.18 -7.12 16.98
N ILE A 130 4.26 -6.16 16.78
CA ILE A 130 3.10 -5.96 17.67
C ILE A 130 2.07 -7.07 17.49
N THR A 131 1.75 -7.42 16.24
CA THR A 131 0.74 -8.45 15.92
C THR A 131 1.24 -9.85 16.22
N GLY A 132 2.53 -10.12 16.07
CA GLY A 132 3.17 -11.39 16.44
C GLY A 132 3.19 -11.67 17.94
N ARG A 133 3.12 -10.64 18.81
CA ARG A 133 3.02 -10.80 20.27
C ARG A 133 1.62 -11.19 20.76
N ARG A 134 0.59 -11.18 19.90
CA ARG A 134 -0.79 -11.51 20.27
C ARG A 134 -1.17 -12.99 20.03
N LYS A 135 -0.20 -13.87 19.82
CA LYS A 135 -0.40 -15.32 19.71
C LYS A 135 0.38 -16.04 20.80
#